data_AF-A0A349VQ00-F1
#
_entry.id   AF-A0A349VQ00-F1
#
_cell.length_a   1.000
_cell.length_b   1.000
_cell.length_c   1.000
_cell.angle_alpha   90.00
_cell.angle_beta   90.00
_cell.angle_gamma   90.00
#
_symmetry.space_group_name_H-M   'P 1'
#
loop_
_entity.id
_entity.type
_entity.pdbx_description
1 polymer ?
#
loop_
_entity_poly.entity_id
_entity_poly.type
_entity_poly.pdbx_seq_one_letter_code
_entity_poly.pdbx_strand_id
1 'polypeptide(L)'
;GVDEIQFDYVRFPTISTKKYNEKPYFGPEDSTPTRIDAINRFLQTARRKIQDPTGIPVTADVFGIILSSELDGKLIGQGWDTVGLTGIDSLCPMLYPSHYADNTQLNGKMFDYPDLYPHDVMYHALMSGKPAASVEGYATVRPYVQAFTATWIKHHLNYKVPEVKAQIQAIQDAGYDEWILWNAAANYVNRYE
;
A
#
# COMPACT_ATOMS: atom_id res chain seq x y z
N GLY A 1 13.64 -12.25 20.05
CA GLY A 1 12.39 -11.48 19.88
C GLY A 1 12.28 -11.05 18.45
N VAL A 2 11.38 -10.11 18.15
CA VAL A 2 11.26 -9.42 16.86
C VAL A 2 11.33 -7.92 17.11
N ASP A 3 11.85 -7.17 16.13
CA ASP A 3 12.01 -5.71 16.23
C ASP A 3 10.76 -4.95 15.75
N GLU A 4 9.92 -5.58 14.92
CA GLU A 4 8.66 -5.02 14.40
C GLU A 4 7.70 -6.18 14.08
N ILE A 5 6.39 -5.95 14.23
CA ILE A 5 5.34 -6.84 13.72
C ILE A 5 4.57 -6.10 12.63
N GLN A 6 4.76 -6.54 11.39
CA GLN A 6 4.07 -6.00 10.23
C GLN A 6 2.94 -6.93 9.79
N PHE A 7 1.72 -6.41 9.72
CA PHE A 7 0.59 -7.14 9.17
C PHE A 7 0.55 -6.98 7.66
N ASP A 8 0.89 -8.05 6.96
CA ASP A 8 0.81 -8.12 5.51
C ASP A 8 -0.65 -8.28 5.02
N TYR A 9 -0.97 -7.66 3.88
CA TYR A 9 -2.25 -7.78 3.19
C TYR A 9 -3.51 -7.64 4.08
N VAL A 10 -3.56 -6.63 4.95
CA VAL A 10 -4.74 -6.39 5.82
C VAL A 10 -5.91 -5.88 4.97
N ARG A 11 -6.73 -6.81 4.48
CA ARG A 11 -7.88 -6.51 3.60
C ARG A 11 -8.97 -7.55 3.62
N PHE A 12 -10.15 -7.15 3.14
CA PHE A 12 -11.23 -8.07 2.79
C PHE A 12 -10.99 -8.74 1.42
N PRO A 13 -11.48 -9.98 1.24
CA PRO A 13 -11.40 -10.68 -0.03
C PRO A 13 -12.21 -9.97 -1.13
N THR A 14 -11.59 -9.79 -2.31
CA THR A 14 -12.22 -9.20 -3.50
C THR A 14 -12.91 -10.21 -4.40
N ILE A 15 -12.71 -11.51 -4.13
CA ILE A 15 -13.15 -12.59 -5.01
C ILE A 15 -14.56 -13.04 -4.60
N SER A 16 -15.54 -12.81 -5.49
CA SER A 16 -16.58 -13.81 -5.74
C SER A 16 -15.88 -14.96 -6.42
N THR A 17 -15.79 -16.13 -5.78
CA THR A 17 -15.14 -17.27 -6.41
C THR A 17 -15.97 -17.63 -7.62
N LYS A 18 -15.54 -17.23 -8.83
CA LYS A 18 -16.20 -17.57 -10.11
C LYS A 18 -16.45 -19.08 -10.26
N LYS A 19 -15.70 -19.89 -9.51
CA LYS A 19 -15.81 -21.35 -9.44
C LYS A 19 -16.97 -21.87 -8.58
N TYR A 20 -17.45 -21.09 -7.60
CA TYR A 20 -18.46 -21.55 -6.63
C TYR A 20 -19.67 -20.62 -6.47
N ASN A 21 -19.70 -19.43 -7.10
CA ASN A 21 -20.76 -18.42 -6.90
C ASN A 21 -20.98 -18.01 -5.42
N GLU A 22 -20.06 -18.38 -4.55
CA GLU A 22 -20.09 -18.06 -3.14
C GLU A 22 -19.53 -16.66 -2.90
N LYS A 23 -20.25 -15.89 -2.11
CA LYS A 23 -19.79 -14.63 -1.56
C LYS A 23 -19.43 -14.85 -0.09
N PRO A 24 -18.32 -14.28 0.39
CA PRO A 24 -18.02 -14.27 1.81
C PRO A 24 -19.20 -13.71 2.61
N TYR A 25 -19.65 -14.45 3.63
CA TYR A 25 -20.67 -14.00 4.56
C TYR A 25 -20.01 -13.34 5.76
N PHE A 26 -20.26 -12.05 5.94
CA PHE A 26 -19.68 -11.27 7.05
C PHE A 26 -20.64 -11.10 8.23
N GLY A 27 -21.87 -11.61 8.09
CA GLY A 27 -22.99 -11.40 9.00
C GLY A 27 -24.18 -10.78 8.25
N PRO A 28 -25.33 -10.61 8.92
CA PRO A 28 -26.46 -9.88 8.37
C PRO A 28 -26.09 -8.45 7.95
N GLU A 29 -26.68 -7.95 6.88
CA GLU A 29 -26.54 -6.54 6.47
C GLU A 29 -26.95 -5.62 7.64
N ASP A 30 -26.26 -4.50 7.79
CA ASP A 30 -26.41 -3.53 8.90
C ASP A 30 -26.16 -4.04 10.34
N SER A 31 -25.85 -5.32 10.51
CA SER A 31 -25.53 -5.89 11.83
C SER A 31 -24.02 -5.94 12.12
N THR A 32 -23.20 -5.67 11.11
CA THR A 32 -21.74 -5.73 11.17
C THR A 32 -21.14 -4.36 10.90
N PRO A 33 -19.98 -4.03 11.48
CA PRO A 33 -19.26 -2.80 11.13
C PRO A 33 -18.94 -2.76 9.63
N THR A 34 -18.69 -1.56 9.10
CA THR A 34 -18.17 -1.45 7.73
C THR A 34 -16.84 -2.18 7.61
N ARG A 35 -16.46 -2.59 6.39
CA ARG A 35 -15.17 -3.25 6.16
C ARG A 35 -13.99 -2.39 6.63
N ILE A 36 -14.08 -1.07 6.41
CA ILE A 36 -13.09 -0.09 6.88
C ILE A 36 -13.03 -0.09 8.41
N ASP A 37 -14.17 0.03 9.09
CA ASP A 37 -14.20 0.01 10.56
C ASP A 37 -13.66 -1.30 11.14
N ALA A 38 -13.93 -2.43 10.49
CA ALA A 38 -13.42 -3.73 10.92
C ALA A 38 -11.88 -3.78 10.85
N ILE A 39 -11.26 -3.30 9.76
CA ILE A 39 -9.80 -3.23 9.63
C ILE A 39 -9.21 -2.24 10.63
N ASN A 40 -9.80 -1.05 10.76
CA ASN A 40 -9.31 -0.04 11.69
C ASN A 40 -9.34 -0.54 13.14
N ARG A 41 -10.43 -1.18 13.55
CA ARG A 41 -10.56 -1.79 14.89
C ARG A 41 -9.59 -2.95 15.08
N PHE A 42 -9.35 -3.75 14.06
CA PHE A 42 -8.34 -4.82 14.11
C PHE A 42 -6.95 -4.25 14.38
N LEU A 43 -6.50 -3.27 13.58
CA LEU A 43 -5.18 -2.65 13.73
C LEU A 43 -5.03 -1.94 15.08
N GLN A 44 -6.04 -1.17 15.50
CA GLN A 44 -6.05 -0.53 16.82
C GLN A 44 -5.98 -1.57 17.96
N THR A 45 -6.68 -2.69 17.82
CA THR A 45 -6.65 -3.77 18.82
C THR A 45 -5.28 -4.44 18.84
N ALA A 46 -4.71 -4.75 17.67
CA ALA A 46 -3.40 -5.37 17.54
C ALA A 46 -2.32 -4.48 18.17
N ARG A 47 -2.30 -3.19 17.83
CA ARG A 47 -1.43 -2.19 18.43
C ARG A 47 -1.55 -2.20 19.96
N ARG A 48 -2.75 -2.09 20.51
CA ARG A 48 -2.96 -2.08 21.98
C ARG A 48 -2.54 -3.37 22.67
N LYS A 49 -2.66 -4.51 21.99
CA LYS A 49 -2.31 -5.82 22.54
C LYS A 49 -0.83 -6.16 22.43
N ILE A 50 -0.14 -5.58 21.45
CA ILE A 50 1.26 -5.84 21.15
C ILE A 50 2.12 -4.69 21.66
N GLN A 51 1.93 -3.48 21.13
CA GLN A 51 2.79 -2.33 21.38
C GLN A 51 2.70 -1.86 22.83
N ASP A 52 1.50 -1.65 23.39
CA ASP A 52 1.34 -1.11 24.75
C ASP A 52 2.11 -1.93 25.82
N PRO A 53 2.05 -3.28 25.84
CA PRO A 53 2.79 -4.06 26.83
C PRO A 53 4.25 -4.38 26.46
N THR A 54 4.63 -4.37 25.17
CA THR A 54 5.96 -4.86 24.75
C THR A 54 6.89 -3.77 24.21
N GLY A 55 6.34 -2.63 23.78
CA GLY A 55 7.08 -1.60 23.05
C GLY A 55 7.44 -1.98 21.61
N ILE A 56 7.06 -3.17 21.12
CA ILE A 56 7.32 -3.60 19.73
C ILE A 56 6.42 -2.81 18.77
N PRO A 57 6.98 -2.09 17.78
CA PRO A 57 6.22 -1.41 16.74
C PRO A 57 5.28 -2.32 15.98
N VAL A 58 4.10 -1.80 15.64
CA VAL A 58 3.11 -2.46 14.80
C VAL A 58 2.94 -1.66 13.51
N THR A 59 3.03 -2.34 12.37
CA THR A 59 2.91 -1.74 11.04
C THR A 59 1.93 -2.55 10.19
N ALA A 60 1.46 -1.98 9.08
CA ALA A 60 0.50 -2.67 8.22
C ALA A 60 0.66 -2.31 6.74
N ASP A 61 0.49 -3.33 5.90
CA ASP A 61 0.57 -3.21 4.45
C ASP A 61 -0.81 -2.92 3.86
N VAL A 62 -0.86 -1.91 2.99
CA VAL A 62 -2.08 -1.50 2.28
C VAL A 62 -1.84 -1.42 0.78
N PHE A 63 -2.91 -1.51 0.00
CA PHE A 63 -2.80 -1.40 -1.45
C PHE A 63 -2.49 0.04 -1.85
N GLY A 64 -1.54 0.25 -2.76
CA GLY A 64 -1.20 1.57 -3.27
C GLY A 64 -2.38 2.33 -3.90
N ILE A 65 -3.36 1.61 -4.46
CA ILE A 65 -4.53 2.20 -5.14
C ILE A 65 -5.41 3.05 -4.20
N ILE A 66 -5.38 2.78 -2.90
CA ILE A 66 -6.26 3.48 -1.95
C ILE A 66 -5.86 4.94 -1.74
N LEU A 67 -4.63 5.32 -2.09
CA LEU A 67 -4.17 6.71 -2.06
C LEU A 67 -4.91 7.58 -3.09
N SER A 68 -5.43 6.96 -4.15
CA SER A 68 -6.08 7.66 -5.28
C SER A 68 -7.51 7.19 -5.56
N SER A 69 -7.98 6.12 -4.92
CA SER A 69 -9.32 5.55 -5.15
C SER A 69 -9.99 5.10 -3.84
N GLU A 70 -10.89 5.94 -3.33
CA GLU A 70 -11.73 5.60 -2.18
C GLU A 70 -12.69 4.43 -2.49
N LEU A 71 -13.12 4.31 -3.75
CA LEU A 71 -13.99 3.24 -4.21
C LEU A 71 -13.33 1.87 -4.06
N ASP A 72 -12.10 1.72 -4.58
CA ASP A 72 -11.34 0.47 -4.47
C ASP A 72 -11.01 0.17 -3.00
N GLY A 73 -10.65 1.20 -2.23
CA GLY A 73 -10.46 1.12 -0.79
C GLY A 73 -11.67 0.54 -0.05
N LYS A 74 -12.88 1.04 -0.31
CA LYS A 74 -14.13 0.52 0.28
C LYS A 74 -14.38 -0.95 -0.06
N LEU A 75 -14.04 -1.39 -1.27
CA LEU A 75 -14.19 -2.79 -1.68
C LEU A 75 -13.30 -3.73 -0.85
N ILE A 76 -12.07 -3.32 -0.58
CA ILE A 76 -11.07 -4.10 0.18
C ILE A 76 -11.03 -3.78 1.67
N GLY A 77 -11.84 -2.84 2.14
CA GLY A 77 -11.91 -2.43 3.55
C GLY A 77 -10.79 -1.52 4.00
N GLN A 78 -10.08 -0.85 3.10
CA GLN A 78 -8.98 0.05 3.43
C GLN A 78 -9.41 1.49 3.14
N GLY A 79 -9.55 2.31 4.18
CA GLY A 79 -9.82 3.75 4.03
C GLY A 79 -8.57 4.54 4.34
N TRP A 80 -7.91 5.11 3.33
CA TRP A 80 -6.65 5.85 3.48
C TRP A 80 -6.73 6.93 4.56
N ASP A 81 -7.83 7.68 4.59
CA ASP A 81 -8.05 8.78 5.55
C ASP A 81 -8.16 8.34 7.01
N THR A 82 -8.38 7.04 7.27
CA THR A 82 -8.69 6.53 8.61
C THR A 82 -7.73 5.45 9.09
N VAL A 83 -7.18 4.64 8.18
CA VAL A 83 -6.34 3.49 8.54
C VAL A 83 -5.02 3.92 9.18
N GLY A 84 -4.46 5.05 8.76
CA GLY A 84 -3.29 5.65 9.38
C GLY A 84 -3.55 6.24 10.77
N LEU A 85 -4.81 6.44 11.17
CA LEU A 85 -5.20 6.98 12.48
C LEU A 85 -5.47 5.89 13.53
N THR A 86 -5.10 4.64 13.23
CA THR A 86 -5.33 3.49 14.13
C THR A 86 -4.34 3.43 15.30
N GLY A 87 -3.30 4.27 15.28
CA GLY A 87 -2.24 4.35 16.28
C GLY A 87 -1.06 3.41 16.05
N ILE A 88 -1.06 2.69 14.91
CA ILE A 88 0.10 1.91 14.43
C ILE A 88 1.25 2.84 14.04
N ASP A 89 2.48 2.32 14.05
CA ASP A 89 3.69 3.12 13.85
C ASP A 89 3.91 3.50 12.40
N SER A 90 3.60 2.59 11.47
CA SER A 90 3.75 2.85 10.04
C SER A 90 2.69 2.16 9.20
N LEU A 91 2.32 2.83 8.12
CA LEU A 91 1.43 2.33 7.09
C LEU A 91 2.24 2.21 5.79
N CYS A 92 2.24 1.01 5.21
CA CYS A 92 3.15 0.65 4.13
C CYS A 92 2.37 0.45 2.82
N PRO A 93 2.09 1.51 2.04
CA PRO A 93 1.40 1.36 0.77
C PRO A 93 2.27 0.66 -0.27
N MET A 94 1.72 -0.39 -0.87
CA MET A 94 2.34 -1.14 -1.97
C MET A 94 2.24 -0.39 -3.29
N LEU A 95 3.17 0.54 -3.51
CA LEU A 95 3.26 1.36 -4.72
C LEU A 95 4.17 0.69 -5.74
N TYR A 96 3.58 -0.13 -6.60
CA TYR A 96 4.28 -0.78 -7.71
C TYR A 96 3.77 -0.19 -9.03
N PRO A 97 4.59 0.56 -9.79
CA PRO A 97 4.18 1.13 -11.06
C PRO A 97 3.57 0.09 -12.02
N SER A 98 4.10 -1.13 -12.04
CA SER A 98 3.56 -2.25 -12.83
C SER A 98 2.15 -2.73 -12.47
N HIS A 99 1.61 -2.32 -11.31
CA HIS A 99 0.31 -2.76 -10.82
C HIS A 99 -0.80 -1.74 -11.05
N TYR A 100 -0.49 -0.57 -11.62
CA TYR A 100 -1.49 0.38 -12.10
C TYR A 100 -1.92 -0.01 -13.52
N ALA A 101 -3.21 0.15 -13.80
CA ALA A 101 -3.75 -0.13 -15.13
C ALA A 101 -3.27 0.91 -16.17
N ASP A 102 -3.10 0.49 -17.42
CA ASP A 102 -2.85 1.40 -18.54
C ASP A 102 -3.90 2.54 -18.56
N ASN A 103 -3.46 3.77 -18.85
CA ASN A 103 -4.27 4.99 -18.80
C ASN A 103 -4.81 5.35 -17.40
N THR A 104 -4.06 4.99 -16.35
CA THR A 104 -4.36 5.42 -14.98
C THR A 104 -4.19 6.93 -14.82
N GLN A 105 -5.07 7.55 -14.02
CA GLN A 105 -4.90 8.94 -13.58
C GLN A 105 -4.48 8.98 -12.11
N LEU A 106 -3.37 9.67 -11.81
CA LEU A 106 -2.92 9.93 -10.43
C LEU A 106 -2.65 11.41 -10.26
N ASN A 107 -3.23 12.01 -9.21
CA ASN A 107 -3.07 13.42 -8.89
C ASN A 107 -3.17 14.35 -10.13
N GLY A 108 -4.21 14.17 -10.94
CA GLY A 108 -4.48 14.95 -12.15
C GLY A 108 -3.64 14.59 -13.39
N LYS A 109 -2.60 13.76 -13.27
CA LYS A 109 -1.73 13.33 -14.38
C LYS A 109 -2.18 11.97 -14.94
N MET A 110 -2.26 11.87 -16.26
CA MET A 110 -2.50 10.60 -16.96
C MET A 110 -1.19 9.87 -17.27
N PHE A 111 -1.20 8.56 -17.07
CA PHE A 111 -0.11 7.65 -17.38
C PHE A 111 -0.61 6.58 -18.35
N ASP A 112 -0.16 6.64 -19.61
CA ASP A 112 -0.52 5.66 -20.63
C ASP A 112 -0.04 4.26 -20.24
N TYR A 113 1.22 4.14 -19.83
CA TYR A 113 1.86 2.90 -19.38
C TYR A 113 2.62 3.15 -18.08
N PRO A 114 1.96 3.02 -16.91
CA PRO A 114 2.52 3.43 -15.61
C PRO A 114 3.92 2.86 -15.30
N ASP A 115 4.20 1.61 -15.67
CA ASP A 115 5.50 0.99 -15.40
C ASP A 115 6.68 1.65 -16.15
N LEU A 116 6.41 2.48 -17.17
CA LEU A 116 7.42 3.27 -17.87
C LEU A 116 7.81 4.57 -17.14
N TYR A 117 7.11 4.93 -16.06
CA TYR A 117 7.32 6.18 -15.31
C TYR A 117 7.49 5.92 -13.81
N PRO A 118 8.53 5.17 -13.38
CA PRO A 118 8.69 4.75 -11.99
C PRO A 118 8.73 5.91 -10.99
N HIS A 119 9.40 7.01 -11.33
CA HIS A 119 9.41 8.22 -10.50
C HIS A 119 8.01 8.85 -10.40
N ASP A 120 7.44 9.22 -11.54
CA ASP A 120 6.24 10.04 -11.59
C ASP A 120 5.01 9.31 -11.03
N VAL A 121 4.88 8.00 -11.26
CA VAL A 121 3.78 7.22 -10.69
C VAL A 121 3.85 7.19 -9.17
N MET A 122 5.04 6.95 -8.60
CA MET A 122 5.26 7.01 -7.15
C MET A 122 4.93 8.39 -6.59
N TYR A 123 5.49 9.45 -7.19
CA TYR A 123 5.30 10.83 -6.74
C TYR A 123 3.81 11.21 -6.78
N HIS A 124 3.14 11.01 -7.91
CA HIS A 124 1.74 11.40 -8.06
C HIS A 124 0.81 10.55 -7.17
N ALA A 125 1.07 9.25 -6.98
CA ALA A 125 0.30 8.44 -6.03
C ALA A 125 0.44 8.96 -4.59
N LEU A 126 1.68 9.23 -4.14
CA LEU A 126 1.95 9.77 -2.81
C LEU A 126 1.34 11.15 -2.59
N MET A 127 1.38 12.01 -3.61
CA MET A 127 0.76 13.31 -3.55
C MET A 127 -0.77 13.24 -3.51
N SER A 128 -1.41 12.23 -4.11
CA SER A 128 -2.85 11.98 -3.94
C SER A 128 -3.21 11.67 -2.48
N GLY A 129 -2.40 10.87 -1.79
CA GLY A 129 -2.64 10.52 -0.38
C GLY A 129 -2.17 11.56 0.64
N LYS A 130 -1.29 12.50 0.25
CA LYS A 130 -0.60 13.41 1.17
C LYS A 130 -1.54 14.27 2.05
N PRO A 131 -2.67 14.83 1.56
CA PRO A 131 -3.54 15.63 2.42
C PRO A 131 -4.05 14.89 3.66
N ALA A 132 -4.44 13.62 3.49
CA ALA A 132 -4.89 12.77 4.58
C ALA A 132 -3.73 12.34 5.49
N ALA A 133 -2.57 12.03 4.91
CA ALA A 133 -1.39 11.59 5.66
C ALA A 133 -0.69 12.71 6.46
N SER A 134 -1.07 13.98 6.25
CA SER A 134 -0.45 15.15 6.89
C SER A 134 -1.16 15.58 8.18
N VAL A 135 -2.21 14.89 8.62
CA VAL A 135 -2.93 15.22 9.85
C VAL A 135 -2.21 14.68 11.08
N GLU A 136 -2.38 15.35 12.22
CA GLU A 136 -1.78 14.92 13.48
C GLU A 136 -2.23 13.50 13.88
N GLY A 137 -1.29 12.67 14.33
CA GLY A 137 -1.55 11.29 14.75
C GLY A 137 -1.65 10.28 13.62
N TYR A 138 -1.44 10.69 12.36
CA TYR A 138 -1.34 9.75 11.24
C TYR A 138 -0.02 8.97 11.32
N ALA A 139 -0.09 7.66 11.09
CA ALA A 139 1.07 6.76 11.07
C ALA A 139 2.11 7.18 10.03
N THR A 140 3.39 6.88 10.28
CA THR A 140 4.44 7.15 9.28
C THR A 140 4.13 6.40 7.99
N VAL A 141 4.15 7.09 6.86
CA VAL A 141 3.96 6.44 5.55
C VAL A 141 5.31 5.90 5.08
N ARG A 142 5.41 4.58 4.91
CA ARG A 142 6.61 3.84 4.49
C ARG A 142 6.32 3.05 3.22
N PRO A 143 6.35 3.66 2.03
CA PRO A 143 5.94 2.99 0.81
C PRO A 143 6.87 1.84 0.42
N TYR A 144 6.27 0.81 -0.16
CA TYR A 144 7.02 -0.22 -0.85
C TYR A 144 7.44 0.26 -2.25
N VAL A 145 8.68 -0.07 -2.62
CA VAL A 145 9.32 0.23 -3.89
C VAL A 145 9.45 -1.05 -4.71
N GLN A 146 9.05 -0.98 -5.99
CA GLN A 146 9.17 -2.10 -6.93
C GLN A 146 10.64 -2.39 -7.25
N ALA A 147 11.08 -3.59 -6.90
CA ALA A 147 12.44 -4.07 -7.11
C ALA A 147 12.45 -5.33 -8.02
N PHE A 148 11.54 -5.39 -8.99
CA PHE A 148 11.41 -6.50 -9.94
C PHE A 148 10.92 -6.00 -11.30
N THR A 149 11.20 -6.79 -12.34
CA THR A 149 10.69 -6.56 -13.69
C THR A 149 9.39 -7.34 -13.89
N ALA A 150 8.29 -6.65 -14.20
CA ALA A 150 6.98 -7.25 -14.41
C ALA A 150 6.83 -7.84 -15.82
N THR A 151 7.54 -8.93 -16.14
CA THR A 151 7.57 -9.53 -17.50
C THR A 151 6.22 -10.07 -18.00
N TRP A 152 5.18 -10.04 -17.17
CA TRP A 152 3.83 -10.51 -17.51
C TRP A 152 2.92 -9.40 -18.06
N ILE A 153 3.29 -8.11 -17.93
CA ILE A 153 2.57 -7.00 -18.56
C ILE A 153 3.23 -6.62 -19.88
N LYS A 154 2.47 -5.99 -20.79
CA LYS A 154 2.96 -5.68 -22.14
C LYS A 154 3.97 -4.53 -22.17
N HIS A 155 3.68 -3.45 -21.44
CA HIS A 155 4.50 -2.23 -21.42
C HIS A 155 5.19 -2.16 -20.07
N HIS A 156 6.44 -2.63 -20.01
CA HIS A 156 7.22 -2.66 -18.77
C HIS A 156 8.65 -2.19 -18.99
N LEU A 157 9.26 -1.63 -17.95
CA LEU A 157 10.70 -1.41 -17.92
C LEU A 157 11.43 -2.68 -17.51
N ASN A 158 12.72 -2.75 -17.82
CA ASN A 158 13.60 -3.70 -17.17
C ASN A 158 14.22 -3.02 -15.94
N TYR A 159 13.72 -3.36 -14.75
CA TYR A 159 14.12 -2.69 -13.51
C TYR A 159 15.54 -3.07 -13.10
N LYS A 160 16.37 -2.03 -13.01
CA LYS A 160 17.73 -2.06 -12.46
C LYS A 160 17.85 -0.97 -11.39
N VAL A 161 19.08 -0.60 -11.05
CA VAL A 161 19.39 0.45 -10.07
C VAL A 161 18.69 1.78 -10.41
N PRO A 162 18.73 2.29 -11.65
CA PRO A 162 18.18 3.61 -11.95
C PRO A 162 16.69 3.69 -11.67
N GLU A 163 15.91 2.67 -12.04
CA GLU A 163 14.45 2.64 -11.84
C GLU A 163 14.07 2.52 -10.37
N VAL A 164 14.84 1.78 -9.56
CA VAL A 164 14.68 1.74 -8.10
C VAL A 164 15.01 3.09 -7.47
N LYS A 165 16.15 3.70 -7.84
CA LYS A 165 16.55 5.01 -7.34
C LYS A 165 15.54 6.10 -7.72
N ALA A 166 14.95 6.03 -8.92
CA ALA A 166 13.92 6.95 -9.36
C ALA A 166 12.67 6.90 -8.46
N GLN A 167 12.27 5.71 -8.01
CA GLN A 167 11.16 5.58 -7.05
C GLN A 167 11.53 6.13 -5.66
N ILE A 168 12.75 5.86 -5.18
CA ILE A 168 13.22 6.40 -3.89
C ILE A 168 13.29 7.92 -3.94
N GLN A 169 13.77 8.50 -5.04
CA GLN A 169 13.77 9.95 -5.24
C GLN A 169 12.35 10.51 -5.22
N ALA A 170 11.39 9.84 -5.84
CA ALA A 170 9.98 10.27 -5.82
C ALA A 170 9.38 10.29 -4.40
N ILE A 171 9.78 9.35 -3.53
CA ILE A 171 9.36 9.31 -2.12
C ILE A 171 9.89 10.56 -1.39
N GLN A 172 11.16 10.89 -1.59
CA GLN A 172 11.81 12.08 -1.02
C GLN A 172 11.20 13.38 -1.56
N ASP A 173 10.96 13.47 -2.87
CA ASP A 173 10.36 14.63 -3.51
C ASP A 173 8.91 14.84 -3.05
N ALA A 174 8.19 13.75 -2.74
CA ALA A 174 6.87 13.79 -2.12
C ALA A 174 6.92 14.13 -0.61
N GLY A 175 8.11 14.28 -0.01
CA GLY A 175 8.33 14.68 1.38
C GLY A 175 8.19 13.55 2.40
N TYR A 176 8.47 12.31 2.00
CA TYR A 176 8.53 11.14 2.88
C TYR A 176 9.98 10.64 2.97
N ASP A 177 10.36 10.07 4.11
CA ASP A 177 11.75 9.68 4.40
C ASP A 177 11.97 8.15 4.46
N GLU A 178 10.91 7.36 4.60
CA GLU A 178 11.00 5.91 4.78
C GLU A 178 10.48 5.14 3.56
N TRP A 179 11.05 3.96 3.30
CA TRP A 179 10.64 3.07 2.21
C TRP A 179 11.06 1.63 2.47
N ILE A 180 10.39 0.67 1.81
CA ILE A 180 10.74 -0.76 1.82
C ILE A 180 10.99 -1.24 0.39
N LEU A 181 12.08 -1.96 0.16
CA LEU A 181 12.39 -2.51 -1.17
C LEU A 181 11.84 -3.94 -1.34
N TRP A 182 10.98 -4.17 -2.32
CA TRP A 182 10.34 -5.48 -2.49
C TRP A 182 10.64 -6.17 -3.82
N ASN A 183 11.13 -7.41 -3.71
CA ASN A 183 11.34 -8.34 -4.81
C ASN A 183 10.88 -9.73 -4.37
N ALA A 184 9.86 -10.30 -5.03
CA ALA A 184 9.34 -11.62 -4.70
C ALA A 184 10.38 -12.76 -4.79
N ALA A 185 11.43 -12.59 -5.61
CA ALA A 185 12.51 -13.57 -5.73
C ALA A 185 13.62 -13.36 -4.68
N ALA A 186 13.49 -12.36 -3.80
CA ALA A 186 14.48 -11.94 -2.81
C ALA A 186 15.89 -11.67 -3.39
N ASN A 187 15.99 -11.39 -4.69
CA ASN A 187 17.26 -11.11 -5.36
C ASN A 187 17.48 -9.59 -5.43
N TYR A 188 18.36 -9.09 -4.55
CA TYR A 188 18.73 -7.68 -4.47
C TYR A 188 20.20 -7.42 -4.85
N VAL A 189 21.10 -8.38 -4.64
CA VAL A 189 22.54 -8.17 -4.84
C VAL A 189 22.91 -8.14 -6.33
N ASN A 190 22.42 -9.10 -7.12
CA ASN A 190 22.86 -9.26 -8.52
C ASN A 190 22.05 -8.45 -9.54
N ARG A 191 21.02 -7.69 -9.08
CA ARG A 191 20.17 -6.85 -9.95
C ARG A 191 20.51 -5.37 -9.84
N TYR A 192 21.31 -4.99 -8.84
CA TYR A 192 21.57 -3.60 -8.49
C TYR A 192 23.07 -3.24 -8.44
N GLU A 193 23.93 -4.08 -9.01
CA GLU A 193 25.28 -3.73 -9.49
C GLU A 193 25.23 -3.39 -10.99
#